data_AF-A0A1I0W3S1-F1
#
_entry.id   AF-A0A1I0W3S1-F1
#
_cell.length_a   1.000
_cell.length_b   1.000
_cell.length_c   1.000
_cell.angle_alpha   90.00
_cell.angle_beta   90.00
_cell.angle_gamma   90.00
#
_symmetry.space_group_name_H-M   'P 1'
#
loop_
_entity.id
_entity.type
_entity.pdbx_description
1 polymer ?
#
loop_
_entity_poly.entity_id
_entity_poly.type
_entity_poly.pdbx_seq_one_letter_code
_entity_poly.pdbx_strand_id
1 'polypeptide(L)' 'MNLAPSVPKYTLEQLQETYELSIPRAVQILEKFGGERRRIDKFMRRCMQSSR' A
#
# COMPACT_ATOMS: atom_id res chain seq x y z
N MET A 1 -7.63 26.78 -9.60
CA MET A 1 -6.87 25.53 -9.76
C MET A 1 -7.25 24.64 -8.59
N ASN A 2 -8.15 23.66 -8.80
CA ASN A 2 -8.56 22.77 -7.71
C ASN A 2 -7.42 21.77 -7.46
N LEU A 3 -6.59 22.04 -6.45
CA LEU A 3 -5.65 21.07 -5.90
C LEU A 3 -6.49 19.97 -5.24
N ALA A 4 -6.78 18.91 -5.98
CA ALA A 4 -7.29 17.68 -5.37
C ALA A 4 -6.38 17.35 -4.19
N PRO A 5 -6.90 17.10 -2.97
CA PRO A 5 -6.06 16.79 -1.84
C PRO A 5 -5.22 15.58 -2.23
N SER A 6 -3.90 15.76 -2.30
CA SER A 6 -2.96 14.71 -2.63
C SER A 6 -3.11 13.62 -1.59
N VAL A 7 -3.95 12.63 -1.88
CA VAL A 7 -4.18 11.51 -0.98
C VAL A 7 -2.81 10.85 -0.79
N PRO A 8 -2.33 10.67 0.45
CA PRO A 8 -1.01 10.10 0.67
C PRO A 8 -0.94 8.73 0.01
N LYS A 9 0.04 8.57 -0.89
CA LYS A 9 0.29 7.33 -1.63
C LYS A 9 1.60 6.70 -1.19
N TYR A 10 1.64 5.38 -1.16
CA TYR A 10 2.86 4.61 -1.07
C TYR A 10 3.59 4.63 -2.41
N THR A 11 4.91 4.82 -2.37
CA THR A 11 5.80 4.39 -3.45
C THR A 11 6.10 2.89 -3.30
N LEU A 12 6.66 2.28 -4.34
CA LEU A 12 7.04 0.86 -4.32
C LEU A 12 8.01 0.58 -3.18
N GLU A 13 9.07 1.37 -3.07
CA GLU A 13 10.11 1.25 -2.05
C GLU A 13 9.52 1.37 -0.63
N GLN A 14 8.69 2.39 -0.39
CA GLN A 14 8.03 2.58 0.91
C GLN A 14 7.14 1.39 1.27
N LEU A 15 6.44 0.83 0.28
CA LEU A 15 5.54 -0.30 0.50
C LEU A 15 6.32 -1.58 0.83
N GLN A 16 7.45 -1.80 0.14
CA GLN A 16 8.35 -2.91 0.41
C GLN A 16 8.96 -2.80 1.79
N GLU A 17 9.46 -1.62 2.18
CA GLU A 17 10.09 -1.40 3.48
C GLU A 17 9.07 -1.50 4.62
N THR A 18 7.87 -0.93 4.46
CA THR A 18 6.85 -0.90 5.53
C THR A 18 6.31 -2.29 5.89
N TYR A 19 6.15 -3.18 4.90
CA TYR A 19 5.51 -4.48 5.09
C TYR A 19 6.40 -5.66 4.69
N GLU A 20 7.70 -5.41 4.52
CA GLU A 20 8.72 -6.40 4.13
C GLU A 20 8.30 -7.26 2.92
N LEU A 21 7.71 -6.60 1.91
CA LEU A 21 7.16 -7.29 0.74
C LEU A 21 8.22 -7.49 -0.35
N SER A 22 8.14 -8.64 -1.02
CA SER A 22 8.85 -8.84 -2.29
C SER A 22 8.37 -7.84 -3.36
N ILE A 23 9.27 -7.39 -4.24
CA ILE A 23 8.98 -6.49 -5.36
C ILE A 23 7.68 -6.85 -6.11
N PRO A 24 7.49 -8.10 -6.62
CA PRO A 24 6.29 -8.42 -7.39
C PRO A 24 5.01 -8.30 -6.56
N ARG A 25 5.09 -8.55 -5.26
CA ARG A 25 3.95 -8.42 -4.36
C ARG A 25 3.59 -6.95 -4.16
N ALA A 26 4.58 -6.11 -3.88
CA ALA A 26 4.40 -4.69 -3.70
C ALA A 26 3.81 -4.02 -4.96
N VAL A 27 4.27 -4.39 -6.16
CA VAL A 27 3.69 -3.93 -7.44
C VAL A 27 2.21 -4.28 -7.54
N GLN A 28 1.84 -5.55 -7.33
CA GLN A 28 0.42 -5.98 -7.39
C GLN A 28 -0.48 -5.18 -6.43
N ILE A 29 0.03 -4.84 -5.25
CA ILE A 29 -0.73 -4.08 -4.24
C ILE A 29 -0.85 -2.61 -4.66
N LEU A 30 0.20 -2.00 -5.21
CA LEU A 30 0.14 -0.65 -5.74
C LEU A 30 -0.84 -0.54 -6.90
N GLU A 31 -0.80 -1.48 -7.84
CA GLU A 31 -1.73 -1.53 -8.98
C GLU A 31 -3.18 -1.72 -8.51
N LYS A 32 -3.40 -2.60 -7.52
CA LYS A 32 -4.75 -2.89 -6.99
C LYS A 32 -5.38 -1.72 -6.24
N PHE A 33 -4.59 -0.94 -5.51
CA PHE A 33 -5.10 0.12 -4.63
C PHE A 33 -4.73 1.54 -5.08
N GLY A 34 -4.08 1.69 -6.25
CA GLY A 34 -3.61 2.97 -6.77
C GLY A 34 -2.56 3.66 -5.89
N GLY A 35 -1.85 2.88 -5.09
CA GLY A 35 -0.92 3.36 -4.07
C GLY A 35 -1.57 4.01 -2.85
N GLU A 36 -2.91 4.02 -2.70
CA GLU A 36 -3.54 4.76 -1.60
C GLU A 36 -3.21 4.18 -0.21
N ARG A 37 -2.53 4.99 0.61
CA ARG A 37 -1.94 4.55 1.88
C ARG A 37 -2.97 3.93 2.83
N ARG A 38 -4.14 4.55 2.98
CA ARG A 38 -5.22 4.08 3.88
C ARG A 38 -5.80 2.73 3.47
N ARG A 39 -6.01 2.50 2.17
CA ARG A 39 -6.58 1.24 1.65
C ARG A 39 -5.57 0.11 1.77
N ILE A 40 -4.32 0.39 1.43
CA ILE A 40 -3.22 -0.56 1.56
C ILE A 40 -3.02 -0.97 3.02
N ASP A 41 -2.95 0.00 3.93
CA ASP A 41 -2.73 -0.29 5.36
C ASP A 41 -3.88 -1.11 5.96
N LYS A 42 -5.13 -0.80 5.60
CA LYS A 42 -6.30 -1.59 5.99
C LYS A 42 -6.25 -3.01 5.43
N PHE A 43 -5.74 -3.19 4.20
CA PHE A 43 -5.58 -4.50 3.58
C PHE A 43 -4.47 -5.31 4.26
N MET A 44 -3.29 -4.71 4.50
CA MET A 44 -2.16 -5.37 5.16
C MET A 44 -2.49 -5.80 6.58
N ARG A 45 -3.16 -4.94 7.36
CA ARG A 45 -3.60 -5.29 8.71
C ARG A 45 -4.50 -6.53 8.75
N ARG A 46 -5.35 -6.73 7.74
CA ARG A 46 -6.19 -7.94 7.63
C ARG A 46 -5.38 -9.18 7.23
N CYS A 47 -4.44 -9.04 6.30
CA CYS A 47 -3.58 -10.15 5.89
C CYS A 47 -2.65 -10.61 7.03
N MET A 48 -2.06 -9.67 7.79
CA MET A 48 -1.14 -9.99 8.88
C MET A 48 -1.85 -10.54 10.13
N GLN A 49 -3.12 -10.20 10.36
CA GLN A 49 -3.89 -10.75 11.50
C GLN A 49 -4.32 -12.21 11.29
N SER A 50 -4.34 -12.72 10.07
CA SER A 50 -4.78 -14.10 9.79
C SER A 50 -3.68 -15.15 9.96
N SER A 51 -2.47 -14.76 10.36
CA SER A 51 -1.32 -15.66 10.51
C SER A 51 -0.98 -15.94 11.99
N ARG A 52 -2.01 -16.06 12.83
CA ARG A 52 -1.88 -16.47 14.24
C ARG A 52 -2.61 -17.77 14.49
#